data_AF-A0A6V7K0L5-F1
#
_entry.id   AF-A0A6V7K0L5-F1
#
_cell.length_a   1.000
_cell.length_b   1.000
_cell.length_c   1.000
_cell.angle_alpha   90.00
_cell.angle_beta   90.00
_cell.angle_gamma   90.00
#
_symmetry.space_group_name_H-M   'P 1'
#
loop_
_entity.id
_entity.type
_entity.pdbx_description
1 polymer ?
#
loop_
_entity_poly.entity_id
_entity_poly.type
_entity_poly.pdbx_seq_one_letter_code
_entity_poly.pdbx_strand_id
1 'polypeptide(L)' 'HEKCTFHHDLELDHRPPTREALLPEMSRSYRLLLGSLGEDPDREGLLKTPERAAKAMLFFTKGYDQSID' A
#
# COMPACT_ATOMS: atom_id res chain seq x y z
N HIS A 1 -38.95 12.50 -1.88
CA HIS A 1 -37.72 12.65 -1.07
C HIS A 1 -37.69 11.53 -0.06
N GLU A 2 -36.74 10.61 0.01
CA GLU A 2 -35.56 10.24 -0.77
C GLU A 2 -35.44 8.73 -0.51
N LYS A 3 -35.26 7.93 -1.56
CA LYS A 3 -35.02 6.50 -1.41
C LYS A 3 -33.64 6.36 -0.77
N CYS A 4 -33.59 5.97 0.50
CA CYS A 4 -32.37 5.59 1.16
C CYS A 4 -31.88 4.29 0.51
N THR A 5 -31.02 4.40 -0.50
CA THR A 5 -30.35 3.27 -1.16
C THR A 5 -29.23 2.76 -0.27
N PHE A 6 -29.59 2.08 0.82
CA PHE A 6 -28.69 1.31 1.67
C PHE A 6 -28.51 -0.13 1.13
N HIS A 7 -28.31 -0.25 -0.17
CA HIS A 7 -27.94 -1.49 -0.83
C HIS A 7 -26.86 -1.15 -1.86
N HIS A 8 -25.63 -1.03 -1.36
CA HIS A 8 -24.50 -1.44 -2.17
C HIS A 8 -24.01 -2.71 -1.52
N ASP A 9 -24.41 -3.83 -2.11
CA ASP A 9 -23.93 -5.17 -1.84
C ASP A 9 -22.42 -5.21 -2.11
N LEU A 10 -21.64 -4.68 -1.18
CA LEU A 10 -20.22 -4.94 -1.10
C LEU A 10 -20.11 -6.31 -0.45
N GLU A 11 -20.34 -7.36 -1.23
CA GLU A 11 -19.66 -8.63 -1.00
C GLU A 11 -18.17 -8.31 -1.06
N LEU A 12 -17.62 -7.89 0.07
CA LEU A 12 -16.20 -7.88 0.32
C LEU A 12 -15.84 -9.35 0.31
N ASP A 13 -15.40 -9.86 -0.84
CA ASP A 13 -14.69 -11.13 -0.93
C ASP A 13 -13.56 -11.03 0.09
N HIS A 14 -13.76 -11.61 1.28
CA HIS A 14 -12.91 -11.44 2.47
C HIS A 14 -11.57 -12.18 2.33
N ARG A 15 -11.12 -12.38 1.09
CA ARG A 15 -9.77 -12.85 0.81
C ARG A 15 -8.80 -11.74 1.21
N PRO A 16 -7.87 -12.00 2.14
CA PRO A 16 -6.84 -11.03 2.43
C PRO A 16 -6.10 -10.71 1.11
N PRO A 17 -5.86 -9.42 0.82
CA PRO A 17 -5.13 -9.03 -0.38
C PRO A 17 -3.75 -9.71 -0.37
N THR A 18 -3.26 -10.09 -1.56
CA THR A 18 -1.87 -10.54 -1.67
C THR A 18 -0.91 -9.44 -1.22
N ARG A 19 0.30 -9.80 -0.79
CA ARG A 19 1.30 -8.82 -0.37
C ARG A 19 1.57 -7.77 -1.45
N GLU A 20 1.57 -8.18 -2.72
CA GLU A 20 1.76 -7.29 -3.87
C GLU A 20 0.62 -6.28 -4.00
N ALA A 21 -0.61 -6.64 -3.63
CA ALA A 21 -1.74 -5.71 -3.65
C ALA A 21 -1.63 -4.60 -2.60
N LEU A 22 -0.73 -4.73 -1.61
CA LEU A 22 -0.41 -3.67 -0.64
C LEU A 22 0.51 -2.59 -1.23
N LEU A 23 1.18 -2.86 -2.35
CA LEU A 23 2.20 -1.98 -2.92
C LEU A 23 1.71 -0.53 -3.15
N PRO A 24 0.51 -0.27 -3.69
CA PRO A 24 0.04 1.11 -3.90
C PRO A 24 -0.10 1.90 -2.59
N GLU A 25 -0.64 1.26 -1.55
CA GLU A 25 -0.83 1.93 -0.26
C GLU A 25 0.49 2.13 0.48
N MET A 26 1.36 1.12 0.49
CA MET A 26 2.70 1.26 1.06
C MET A 26 3.50 2.36 0.36
N SER A 27 3.40 2.46 -0.97
CA SER A 27 4.06 3.54 -1.74
C SER A 27 3.51 4.92 -1.35
N ARG A 28 2.20 5.06 -1.15
CA ARG A 28 1.62 6.33 -0.64
C ARG A 28 2.17 6.68 0.74
N SER A 29 2.25 5.72 1.65
CA SER A 29 2.81 5.90 3.00
C SER A 29 4.28 6.33 2.97
N TYR A 30 5.11 5.73 2.10
CA TYR A 30 6.49 6.17 1.93
C TYR A 30 6.61 7.58 1.35
N ARG A 31 5.71 7.97 0.43
CA ARG A 31 5.67 9.33 -0.11
C ARG A 31 5.33 10.35 0.99
N LEU A 32 4.36 10.03 1.83
CA LEU A 32 4.02 10.86 3.00
C LEU A 32 5.20 10.96 3.97
N LEU A 33 5.89 9.84 4.24
CA LEU A 33 7.06 9.81 5.12
C LEU A 33 8.18 10.73 4.60
N LEU A 34 8.47 10.73 3.30
CA LEU A 34 9.44 11.66 2.70
C LEU A 34 9.05 13.11 2.96
N GLY A 35 7.78 13.47 2.76
CA GLY A 35 7.27 14.80 3.06
C GLY A 35 7.40 15.17 4.54
N SER A 36 7.11 14.24 5.45
CA SER A 36 7.27 14.43 6.90
C SER A 36 8.73 14.65 7.32
N LEU A 37 9.70 14.17 6.53
CA LEU A 37 11.13 14.39 6.74
C LEU A 37 11.61 15.73 6.14
N GLY A 38 10.75 16.48 5.45
CA GLY A 38 11.10 17.72 4.75
C GLY A 38 11.73 17.51 3.38
N GLU A 39 11.69 16.29 2.83
CA GLU A 39 12.10 16.02 1.45
C GLU A 39 11.00 16.44 0.47
N ASP A 40 11.39 16.78 -0.76
CA ASP A 40 10.47 16.97 -1.89
C ASP A 40 10.26 15.62 -2.63
N PRO A 41 9.10 14.95 -2.50
CA PRO A 41 8.88 13.66 -3.14
C PRO A 41 8.74 13.74 -4.67
N ASP A 42 8.60 14.95 -5.24
CA ASP A 42 8.50 15.19 -6.68
C ASP A 42 9.85 15.48 -7.34
N ARG A 43 10.93 15.59 -6.57
CA ARG A 43 12.28 15.69 -7.14
C ARG A 43 12.63 14.43 -7.92
N GLU A 44 13.34 14.59 -9.04
CA GLU A 44 13.65 13.50 -9.99
C GLU A 44 14.24 12.25 -9.29
N GLY A 45 15.15 12.45 -8.34
CA GLY A 45 15.78 11.37 -7.57
C GLY A 45 14.86 10.62 -6.59
N LEU A 46 13.67 11.14 -6.28
CA LEU A 46 12.71 10.53 -5.36
C LEU A 46 11.43 10.02 -6.01
N LEU A 47 11.12 10.36 -7.26
CA LEU A 47 9.89 9.94 -7.92
C LEU A 47 9.61 8.43 -7.79
N LYS A 48 10.64 7.59 -7.91
CA LYS A 48 10.55 6.12 -7.79
C LYS A 48 10.87 5.59 -6.40
N THR A 49 11.29 6.44 -5.47
CA THR A 49 11.71 6.01 -4.13
C THR A 49 10.57 5.40 -3.31
N PRO A 50 9.34 5.95 -3.30
CA PRO A 50 8.24 5.35 -2.56
C PRO A 50 7.92 3.92 -2.99
N GLU A 51 7.87 3.67 -4.31
CA GLU A 51 7.63 2.33 -4.86
C GLU A 51 8.79 1.36 -4.54
N ARG A 52 10.04 1.81 -4.69
CA ARG A 52 11.22 0.98 -4.35
C ARG A 52 11.25 0.62 -2.87
N ALA A 53 10.97 1.57 -1.99
CA ALA A 53 10.93 1.35 -0.56
C ALA A 53 9.82 0.37 -0.17
N ALA A 54 8.62 0.51 -0.77
CA ALA A 54 7.52 -0.43 -0.58
C ALA A 54 7.89 -1.86 -1.01
N LYS A 55 8.49 -2.04 -2.20
CA LYS A 55 8.98 -3.35 -2.68
C LYS A 55 10.05 -3.94 -1.76
N ALA A 56 11.00 -3.12 -1.32
CA ALA A 56 12.04 -3.55 -0.40
C ALA A 56 11.45 -4.03 0.93
N MET A 57 10.50 -3.30 1.50
CA MET A 57 9.83 -3.69 2.73
C MET A 57 9.06 -5.00 2.58
N LEU A 58 8.31 -5.18 1.48
CA LEU A 58 7.64 -6.45 1.18
C LEU A 58 8.62 -7.61 1.08
N PHE A 59 9.78 -7.40 0.44
CA PHE A 59 10.83 -8.41 0.34
C PHE A 59 11.46 -8.75 1.70
N PHE A 60 11.79 -7.75 2.52
CA PHE A 60 12.38 -7.98 3.85
C PHE A 60 11.42 -8.68 4.81
N THR A 61 10.11 -8.53 4.59
CA THR A 61 9.05 -9.11 5.43
C THR A 61 8.39 -10.34 4.79
N LYS A 62 8.93 -10.88 3.68
CA LYS A 62 8.35 -12.05 2.99
C LYS A 62 8.31 -13.31 3.84
N GLY A 63 9.16 -13.40 4.86
CA GLY A 63 9.24 -14.56 5.77
C GLY A 63 7.99 -14.76 6.62
N TYR A 64 7.13 -13.75 6.80
CA TYR A 64 5.86 -13.90 7.53
C TYR A 64 4.87 -14.82 6.82
N ASP A 65 5.01 -14.98 5.50
CA ASP A 65 4.13 -15.82 4.68
C ASP A 65 4.80 -17.18 4.37
N GLN A 66 5.99 -17.45 4.95
CA GLN A 66 6.71 -18.70 4.77
C GLN A 66 6.47 -19.60 5.98
N SER A 67 5.89 -20.78 5.77
CA SER A 67 5.93 -21.86 6.75
C SER A 67 7.32 -22.51 6.72
N ILE A 68 7.89 -22.74 7.90
CA ILE A 68 9.06 -23.60 8.05
C ILE A 68 8.48 -25.01 8.27
N ASP A 69 8.62 -25.86 7.26
CA ASP A 69 8.32 -27.29 7.38
C ASP A 69 9.43 -28.03 8.15
#